data_AF-A0A0D0BF37-F1
#
_entry.id   AF-A0A0D0BF37-F1
#
_cell.length_a   1.000
_cell.length_b   1.000
_cell.length_c   1.000
_cell.angle_alpha   90.00
_cell.angle_beta   90.00
_cell.angle_gamma   90.00
#
_symmetry.space_group_name_H-M   'P 1'
#
loop_
_entity.id
_entity.type
_entity.pdbx_description
1 polymer ?
#
loop_
_entity_poly.entity_id
_entity_poly.type
_entity_poly.pdbx_seq_one_letter_code
_entity_poly.pdbx_strand_id
1 'polypeptide(L)'
;MDRTNFSDQSPPQAGANVISGKDTALQSFFAFPFTSDEVYQQGLADVLAHGALSGKTDAEKAETILRTQLFYFNRVAGQNLTVEDVRSHQNTVDSQNPIGALDLSPPSANPGDSEARLLTFAELTLLIQQGKTDNIPNNKVIPETLNDAPPSTSIALVRKKPWESDS
;
A
#
# COMPACT_ATOMS: atom_id res chain seq x y z
N MET A 1 -0.14 11.06 -70.53
CA MET A 1 -1.37 10.57 -69.86
C MET A 1 -0.89 9.83 -68.64
N ASP A 2 -0.80 10.54 -67.53
CA ASP A 2 -0.23 10.05 -66.28
C ASP A 2 -1.35 10.04 -65.24
N ARG A 3 -1.62 8.86 -64.66
CA ARG A 3 -2.14 8.66 -63.29
C ARG A 3 -2.69 7.23 -63.11
N THR A 4 -1.91 6.41 -62.42
CA THR A 4 -2.46 5.38 -61.52
C THR A 4 -1.56 5.30 -60.30
N ASN A 5 -1.77 6.25 -59.39
CA ASN A 5 -1.23 6.25 -58.05
C ASN A 5 -2.02 5.21 -57.24
N PHE A 6 -1.43 4.04 -57.00
CA PHE A 6 -1.94 3.05 -56.06
C PHE A 6 -1.93 3.67 -54.67
N SER A 7 -3.11 4.01 -54.16
CA SER A 7 -3.26 4.47 -52.79
C SER A 7 -3.00 3.31 -51.85
N ASP A 8 -1.93 3.48 -51.09
CA ASP A 8 -1.66 2.92 -49.78
C ASP A 8 -2.96 2.69 -49.00
N GLN A 9 -3.27 1.42 -48.73
CA GLN A 9 -4.30 1.03 -47.78
C GLN A 9 -3.63 0.26 -46.65
N SER A 10 -2.94 1.00 -45.79
CA SER A 10 -2.52 0.52 -44.48
C SER A 10 -3.76 0.29 -43.59
N PRO A 11 -3.90 -0.87 -42.92
CA PRO A 11 -5.00 -1.10 -41.98
C PRO A 11 -4.85 -0.23 -40.71
N PRO A 12 -5.96 0.12 -40.04
CA PRO A 12 -5.95 1.02 -38.89
C PRO A 12 -5.24 0.37 -37.69
N GLN A 13 -4.28 1.10 -37.12
CA GLN A 13 -3.64 0.79 -35.85
C GLN A 13 -4.67 0.90 -34.70
N ALA A 14 -5.36 -0.19 -34.40
CA ALA A 14 -6.16 -0.34 -33.18
C ALA A 14 -5.30 -1.06 -32.12
N GLY A 15 -4.54 -0.31 -31.32
CA GLY A 15 -3.73 -0.91 -30.26
C GLY A 15 -3.30 0.00 -29.11
N ALA A 16 -3.51 1.32 -29.18
CA ALA A 16 -2.91 2.25 -28.22
C ALA A 16 -3.83 2.69 -27.06
N ASN A 17 -5.15 2.45 -27.10
CA ASN A 17 -6.08 3.08 -26.14
C ASN A 17 -6.59 2.17 -25.01
N VAL A 18 -6.15 0.92 -24.93
CA VAL A 18 -6.64 -0.05 -23.92
C VAL A 18 -5.82 -0.02 -22.61
N ILE A 19 -4.57 0.43 -22.68
CA ILE A 19 -3.64 0.38 -21.54
C ILE A 19 -4.03 1.39 -20.46
N SER A 20 -4.35 2.63 -20.83
CA SER A 20 -4.63 3.73 -19.88
C SER A 20 -5.86 3.48 -18.99
N GLY A 21 -6.90 2.82 -19.54
CA GLY A 21 -8.09 2.44 -18.77
C GLY A 21 -7.80 1.33 -17.75
N LYS A 22 -6.93 0.39 -18.10
CA LYS A 22 -6.51 -0.69 -17.20
C LYS A 22 -5.65 -0.18 -16.05
N ASP A 23 -4.70 0.72 -16.31
CA ASP A 23 -3.91 1.36 -15.24
C ASP A 23 -4.80 2.11 -14.24
N THR A 24 -5.81 2.84 -14.73
CA THR A 24 -6.79 3.52 -13.86
C THR A 24 -7.61 2.53 -13.04
N ALA A 25 -8.02 1.41 -13.63
CA ALA A 25 -8.73 0.34 -12.94
C ALA A 25 -7.85 -0.34 -11.88
N LEU A 26 -6.57 -0.55 -12.16
CA LEU A 26 -5.58 -1.09 -11.22
C LEU A 26 -5.38 -0.14 -10.03
N GLN A 27 -5.21 1.15 -10.29
CA GLN A 27 -5.10 2.15 -9.23
C GLN A 27 -6.35 2.18 -8.35
N SER A 28 -7.52 2.09 -8.97
CA SER A 28 -8.80 2.00 -8.25
C SER A 28 -8.93 0.70 -7.45
N PHE A 29 -8.40 -0.42 -7.96
CA PHE A 29 -8.35 -1.70 -7.24
C PHE A 29 -7.49 -1.60 -5.98
N PHE A 30 -6.29 -1.02 -6.05
CA PHE A 30 -5.41 -0.85 -4.89
C PHE A 30 -5.95 0.16 -3.87
N ALA A 31 -6.71 1.17 -4.31
CA ALA A 31 -7.36 2.13 -3.45
C ALA A 31 -8.68 1.62 -2.84
N PHE A 32 -9.20 0.47 -3.29
CA PHE A 32 -10.50 -0.03 -2.88
C PHE A 32 -10.48 -0.52 -1.41
N PRO A 33 -11.43 -0.09 -0.56
CA PRO A 33 -11.41 -0.39 0.87
C PRO A 33 -11.98 -1.78 1.20
N PHE A 34 -11.34 -2.84 0.71
CA PHE A 34 -11.79 -4.23 0.93
C PHE A 34 -11.97 -4.59 2.42
N THR A 35 -11.23 -3.96 3.33
CA THR A 35 -11.34 -4.22 4.78
C THR A 35 -12.54 -3.56 5.44
N SER A 36 -13.09 -2.48 4.86
CA SER A 36 -14.25 -1.75 5.38
C SER A 36 -15.55 -2.06 4.63
N ASP A 37 -15.47 -2.71 3.46
CA ASP A 37 -16.64 -3.13 2.69
C ASP A 37 -17.32 -4.35 3.34
N GLU A 38 -18.48 -4.13 3.95
CA GLU A 38 -19.23 -5.16 4.68
C GLU A 38 -19.70 -6.32 3.78
N VAL A 39 -20.06 -6.03 2.53
CA VAL A 39 -20.57 -7.04 1.57
C VAL A 39 -19.45 -7.98 1.17
N TYR A 40 -18.28 -7.43 0.87
CA TYR A 40 -17.09 -8.20 0.59
C TYR A 40 -16.64 -9.01 1.81
N GLN A 41 -16.58 -8.40 3.00
CA GLN A 41 -16.19 -9.11 4.22
C GLN A 41 -17.14 -10.26 4.55
N GLN A 42 -18.45 -10.07 4.40
CA GLN A 42 -19.43 -11.13 4.59
C GLN A 42 -19.26 -12.27 3.57
N GLY A 43 -19.01 -11.93 2.30
CA GLY A 43 -18.73 -12.93 1.25
C GLY A 43 -17.42 -13.67 1.48
N LEU A 44 -16.38 -12.98 1.94
CA LEU A 44 -15.10 -13.58 2.29
C LEU A 44 -15.26 -14.52 3.50
N ALA A 45 -16.01 -14.11 4.53
CA ALA A 45 -16.31 -14.95 5.69
C ALA A 45 -17.04 -16.24 5.29
N ASP A 46 -17.96 -16.18 4.32
CA ASP A 46 -18.63 -17.36 3.79
C ASP A 46 -17.64 -18.30 3.07
N VAL A 47 -16.78 -17.76 2.21
CA VAL A 47 -15.72 -18.54 1.53
C VAL A 47 -14.77 -19.20 2.54
N LEU A 48 -14.43 -18.48 3.62
CA LEU A 48 -13.61 -18.99 4.72
C LEU A 48 -14.33 -20.10 5.51
N ALA A 49 -15.62 -19.92 5.80
CA ALA A 49 -16.43 -20.89 6.52
C ALA A 49 -16.62 -22.20 5.76
N HIS A 50 -16.67 -22.14 4.42
CA HIS A 50 -16.69 -23.32 3.54
C HIS A 50 -15.34 -24.05 3.45
N GLY A 51 -14.34 -23.64 4.24
CA GLY A 51 -13.06 -24.33 4.34
C GLY A 51 -12.13 -24.06 3.16
N ALA A 52 -12.39 -23.04 2.34
CA ALA A 52 -11.58 -22.73 1.16
C ALA A 52 -10.10 -22.43 1.49
N LEU A 53 -9.79 -22.08 2.74
CA LEU A 53 -8.43 -21.84 3.25
C LEU A 53 -7.93 -22.93 4.22
N SER A 54 -8.74 -23.94 4.52
CA SER A 54 -8.38 -24.98 5.49
C SER A 54 -7.32 -25.91 4.90
N GLY A 55 -6.19 -26.06 5.57
CA GLY A 55 -5.05 -26.89 5.11
C GLY A 55 -4.12 -26.24 4.08
N LYS A 56 -4.38 -24.99 3.66
CA LYS A 56 -3.51 -24.25 2.73
C LYS A 56 -2.36 -23.55 3.45
N THR A 57 -1.24 -23.39 2.74
CA THR A 57 -0.11 -22.56 3.19
C THR A 57 -0.48 -21.07 3.17
N ASP A 58 0.23 -20.23 3.94
CA ASP A 58 -0.03 -18.78 3.97
C ASP A 58 0.09 -18.11 2.60
N ALA A 59 0.99 -18.60 1.75
CA ALA A 59 1.12 -18.14 0.37
C ALA A 59 -0.13 -18.43 -0.47
N GLU A 60 -0.69 -19.63 -0.35
CA GLU A 60 -1.91 -20.01 -1.07
C GLU A 60 -3.16 -19.31 -0.52
N LYS A 61 -3.17 -19.00 0.78
CA LYS A 61 -4.21 -18.17 1.39
C LYS A 61 -4.19 -16.77 0.82
N ALA A 62 -3.02 -16.13 0.76
CA ALA A 62 -2.86 -14.82 0.15
C ALA A 62 -3.31 -14.82 -1.32
N GLU A 63 -2.96 -15.85 -2.09
CA GLU A 63 -3.41 -15.97 -3.48
C GLU A 63 -4.93 -16.14 -3.59
N THR A 64 -5.54 -16.93 -2.71
CA THR A 64 -7.00 -17.12 -2.69
C THR A 64 -7.72 -15.81 -2.34
N ILE A 65 -7.21 -15.05 -1.37
CA ILE A 65 -7.72 -13.73 -0.99
C ILE A 65 -7.62 -12.76 -2.17
N LEU A 66 -6.47 -12.71 -2.83
CA LEU A 66 -6.26 -11.86 -3.99
C LEU A 66 -7.28 -12.17 -5.10
N ARG A 67 -7.51 -13.46 -5.40
CA ARG A 67 -8.51 -13.88 -6.39
C ARG A 67 -9.93 -13.46 -6.02
N THR A 68 -10.28 -13.54 -4.73
CA THR A 68 -11.61 -13.10 -4.27
C THR A 68 -11.77 -11.59 -4.33
N GLN A 69 -10.74 -10.82 -3.97
CA GLN A 69 -10.73 -9.36 -4.13
C GLN A 69 -10.91 -8.97 -5.60
N LEU A 70 -10.15 -9.60 -6.49
CA LEU A 70 -10.19 -9.33 -7.93
C LEU A 70 -11.58 -9.63 -8.50
N PHE A 71 -12.16 -10.77 -8.14
CA PHE A 71 -13.49 -11.18 -8.56
C PHE A 71 -14.55 -10.17 -8.08
N TYR A 72 -14.50 -9.77 -6.81
CA TYR A 72 -15.44 -8.80 -6.26
C TYR A 72 -15.31 -7.44 -6.94
N PHE A 73 -14.09 -6.94 -7.08
CA PHE A 73 -13.84 -5.67 -7.73
C PHE A 73 -14.26 -5.66 -9.20
N ASN A 74 -13.95 -6.71 -9.97
CA ASN A 74 -14.40 -6.84 -11.36
C ASN A 74 -15.93 -6.81 -11.46
N ARG A 75 -16.62 -7.45 -10.50
CA ARG A 75 -18.08 -7.44 -10.42
C ARG A 75 -18.65 -6.05 -10.12
N VAL A 76 -18.04 -5.29 -9.20
CA VAL A 76 -18.55 -3.98 -8.76
C VAL A 76 -18.18 -2.87 -9.74
N ALA A 77 -16.92 -2.83 -10.20
CA ALA A 77 -16.39 -1.81 -11.09
C ALA A 77 -16.66 -2.08 -12.58
N GLY A 78 -17.20 -3.27 -12.91
CA GLY A 78 -17.41 -3.71 -14.29
C GLY A 78 -16.11 -3.84 -15.10
N GLN A 79 -14.99 -4.04 -14.40
CA GLN A 79 -13.66 -4.18 -14.99
C GLN A 79 -13.31 -5.65 -15.23
N ASN A 80 -12.29 -5.90 -16.04
CA ASN A 80 -11.78 -7.26 -16.30
C ASN A 80 -10.28 -7.31 -15.98
N LEU A 81 -9.94 -7.10 -14.70
CA LEU A 81 -8.58 -7.23 -14.22
C LEU A 81 -8.24 -8.71 -14.00
N THR A 82 -7.03 -9.09 -14.36
CA THR A 82 -6.47 -10.42 -14.09
C THR A 82 -5.37 -10.34 -13.02
N VAL A 83 -5.03 -11.49 -12.43
CA VAL A 83 -3.93 -11.58 -11.46
C VAL A 83 -2.61 -11.14 -12.09
N GLU A 84 -2.45 -11.37 -13.40
CA GLU A 84 -1.29 -10.94 -14.18
C GLU A 84 -1.21 -9.41 -14.30
N ASP A 85 -2.35 -8.71 -14.49
CA ASP A 85 -2.36 -7.24 -14.52
C ASP A 85 -1.89 -6.66 -13.16
N VAL A 86 -2.37 -7.22 -12.04
CA VAL A 86 -1.97 -6.78 -10.68
C VAL A 86 -0.49 -7.06 -10.41
N ARG A 87 0.00 -8.25 -10.77
CA ARG A 87 1.42 -8.62 -10.59
C ARG A 87 2.32 -7.76 -11.46
N SER A 88 1.90 -7.46 -12.69
CA SER A 88 2.64 -6.59 -13.60
C SER A 88 2.71 -5.17 -13.04
N HIS A 89 1.59 -4.63 -12.56
CA HIS A 89 1.57 -3.32 -11.92
C HIS A 89 2.41 -3.28 -10.64
N GLN A 90 2.40 -4.33 -9.83
CA GLN A 90 3.22 -4.40 -8.62
C GLN A 90 4.73 -4.43 -8.94
N ASN A 91 5.13 -5.16 -9.98
CA ASN A 91 6.50 -5.18 -10.47
C ASN A 91 6.91 -3.82 -11.09
N THR A 92 5.98 -3.17 -11.80
CA THR A 92 6.18 -1.84 -12.38
C THR A 92 6.26 -0.76 -11.31
N VAL A 93 5.41 -0.76 -10.28
CA VAL A 93 5.45 0.22 -9.17
C VAL A 93 6.71 0.04 -8.32
N ASP A 94 7.16 -1.20 -8.10
CA ASP A 94 8.46 -1.48 -7.47
C ASP A 94 9.63 -0.98 -8.33
N SER A 95 9.44 -0.92 -9.65
CA SER A 95 10.42 -0.42 -10.63
C SER A 95 10.28 1.07 -10.98
N GLN A 96 9.15 1.74 -10.68
CA GLN A 96 8.78 3.07 -11.21
C GLN A 96 8.15 4.03 -10.18
N ASN A 97 8.42 3.92 -8.87
CA ASN A 97 8.01 4.98 -7.94
C ASN A 97 9.18 5.72 -7.25
N PRO A 98 9.65 6.82 -7.86
CA PRO A 98 10.00 8.04 -7.15
C PRO A 98 8.75 8.96 -7.00
N ILE A 99 8.25 9.14 -5.77
CA ILE A 99 7.54 10.33 -5.23
C ILE A 99 6.02 10.58 -5.52
N GLY A 100 5.18 10.61 -4.46
CA GLY A 100 4.31 11.77 -4.15
C GLY A 100 2.76 11.65 -3.99
N ALA A 101 2.24 12.25 -2.90
CA ALA A 101 0.85 12.68 -2.54
C ALA A 101 -0.12 11.62 -1.95
N LEU A 102 -0.75 11.81 -0.77
CA LEU A 102 -1.59 12.94 -0.26
C LEU A 102 -1.27 13.22 1.23
N ASP A 103 -0.81 14.41 1.67
CA ASP A 103 -1.50 15.68 2.02
C ASP A 103 -2.73 15.64 2.95
N LEU A 104 -2.51 16.03 4.22
CA LEU A 104 -3.40 16.84 5.08
C LEU A 104 -2.49 17.77 5.94
N SER A 105 -2.55 19.10 5.70
CA SER A 105 -1.64 20.15 6.23
C SER A 105 -1.96 20.65 7.69
N PRO A 106 -1.39 21.77 8.25
CA PRO A 106 -0.03 22.08 8.79
C PRO A 106 -0.10 22.71 10.25
N PRO A 107 0.88 23.47 10.85
CA PRO A 107 2.31 23.71 10.60
C PRO A 107 3.23 23.46 11.84
N SER A 108 4.49 23.06 11.64
CA SER A 108 5.61 23.68 12.37
C SER A 108 6.92 23.32 11.69
N ALA A 109 7.67 24.35 11.31
CA ALA A 109 8.94 24.26 10.65
C ALA A 109 9.96 23.49 11.52
N ASN A 110 10.57 22.46 10.95
CA ASN A 110 11.94 22.08 11.29
C ASN A 110 12.71 21.84 9.99
N PRO A 111 13.77 22.61 9.70
CA PRO A 111 14.59 22.45 8.52
C PRO A 111 15.57 21.29 8.76
N GLY A 112 15.23 20.12 8.24
CA GLY A 112 16.09 18.93 8.25
C GLY A 112 15.59 17.86 7.26
N ASP A 113 14.84 18.29 6.26
CA ASP A 113 14.35 17.46 5.17
C ASP A 113 15.54 16.97 4.33
N SER A 114 15.93 15.73 4.58
CA SER A 114 16.37 14.85 3.50
C SER A 114 15.35 13.74 3.48
N GLU A 115 14.38 13.86 2.57
CA GLU A 115 13.49 12.80 2.11
C GLU A 115 14.11 11.42 2.37
N ALA A 116 13.68 10.75 3.44
CA ALA A 116 14.27 9.50 3.86
C ALA A 116 14.01 8.46 2.77
N ARG A 117 15.02 8.28 1.89
CA ARG A 117 14.99 7.42 0.70
C ARG A 117 14.41 6.06 1.11
N LEU A 118 13.19 5.79 0.67
CA LEU A 118 12.54 4.50 0.92
C LEU A 118 13.32 3.44 0.14
N LEU A 119 14.15 2.68 0.85
CA LEU A 119 14.89 1.57 0.28
C LEU A 119 13.95 0.38 0.13
N THR A 120 14.05 -0.34 -1.00
CA THR A 120 13.30 -1.59 -1.18
C THR A 120 13.78 -2.65 -0.20
N PHE A 121 12.96 -3.68 0.07
CA PHE A 121 13.30 -4.75 1.00
C PHE A 121 14.58 -5.50 0.59
N ALA A 122 14.78 -5.68 -0.72
CA ALA A 122 16.00 -6.27 -1.25
C ALA A 122 17.23 -5.40 -0.98
N GLU A 123 17.10 -4.08 -1.15
CA GLU A 123 18.18 -3.11 -0.93
C GLU A 123 18.55 -3.01 0.57
N LEU A 124 17.55 -3.01 1.46
CA LEU A 124 17.74 -3.12 2.92
C LEU A 124 18.50 -4.38 3.32
N THR A 125 18.08 -5.55 2.81
CA THR A 125 18.71 -6.84 3.12
C THR A 125 20.18 -6.85 2.65
N LEU A 126 20.45 -6.22 1.51
CA LEU A 126 21.80 -6.10 0.96
C LEU A 126 22.68 -5.20 1.85
N LEU A 127 22.17 -4.04 2.30
CA LEU A 127 22.91 -3.13 3.17
C LEU A 127 23.24 -3.75 4.52
N ILE A 128 22.30 -4.52 5.10
CA ILE A 128 22.52 -5.25 6.36
C ILE A 128 23.60 -6.32 6.17
N GLN A 129 23.53 -7.12 5.10
CA GLN A 129 24.53 -8.15 4.82
C GLN A 129 25.93 -7.59 4.55
N GLN A 130 26.01 -6.41 3.90
CA GLN A 130 27.27 -5.72 3.64
C GLN A 130 27.80 -4.95 4.86
N GLY A 131 27.08 -4.93 5.98
CA GLY A 131 27.44 -4.17 7.18
C GLY A 131 27.37 -2.66 7.00
N LYS A 132 26.67 -2.16 5.97
CA LYS A 132 26.52 -0.73 5.64
C LYS A 132 25.27 -0.14 6.28
N THR A 133 25.08 -0.42 7.57
CA THR A 133 23.88 -0.03 8.34
C THR A 133 23.74 1.48 8.49
N ASP A 134 24.83 2.25 8.35
CA ASP A 134 24.79 3.72 8.36
C ASP A 134 24.10 4.33 7.13
N ASN A 135 23.90 3.56 6.05
CA ASN A 135 23.13 3.98 4.88
C ASN A 135 21.63 3.68 5.02
N ILE A 136 21.22 3.03 6.13
CA ILE A 136 19.80 2.77 6.39
C ILE A 136 19.16 4.05 6.93
N PRO A 137 18.08 4.53 6.31
CA PRO A 137 17.39 5.73 6.76
C PRO A 137 16.92 5.58 8.20
N ASN A 138 17.01 6.65 8.98
CA ASN A 138 16.62 6.73 10.40
C ASN A 138 17.43 5.86 11.39
N ASN A 139 18.50 5.18 10.97
CA ASN A 139 19.28 4.29 11.84
C ASN A 139 19.91 4.99 13.07
N LYS A 140 20.05 6.32 13.05
CA LYS A 140 20.70 7.12 14.12
C LYS A 140 19.78 8.16 14.78
N VAL A 141 18.47 8.11 14.52
CA VAL A 141 17.53 9.14 15.01
C VAL A 141 17.29 9.04 16.52
N ILE A 142 17.62 7.90 17.14
CA ILE A 142 17.61 7.76 18.59
C ILE A 142 18.97 8.24 19.10
N PRO A 143 19.07 9.41 19.76
CA PRO A 143 20.32 9.82 20.35
C PRO A 143 20.70 8.84 21.47
N GLU A 144 21.98 8.50 21.59
CA GLU A 144 22.50 7.68 22.71
C GLU A 144 22.48 8.44 24.05
N THR A 145 21.94 9.66 24.06
CA THR A 145 21.82 10.48 25.26
C THR A 145 20.63 10.00 26.10
N LEU A 146 20.92 9.60 27.34
CA LEU A 146 19.88 9.37 28.33
C LEU A 146 19.11 10.68 28.58
N ASN A 147 17.77 10.62 28.55
CA ASN A 147 16.93 11.77 28.82
C ASN A 147 17.21 12.30 30.25
N ASP A 148 17.86 13.46 30.35
CA ASP A 148 18.22 14.11 31.62
C ASP A 148 17.05 14.94 32.19
N ALA A 149 15.89 14.96 31.52
CA ALA A 149 14.73 15.67 32.03
C ALA A 149 14.28 15.05 33.37
N PRO A 150 13.97 15.87 34.39
CA PRO A 150 13.44 15.37 35.64
C PRO A 150 12.13 14.62 35.38
N PRO A 151 11.87 13.49 36.08
CA PRO A 151 10.65 12.73 35.90
C PRO A 151 9.42 13.61 36.14
N SER A 152 8.40 13.43 35.31
CA SER A 152 7.15 14.18 35.44
C SER A 152 6.56 14.02 36.85
N THR A 153 6.21 15.14 37.47
CA THR A 153 5.51 15.17 38.76
C THR A 153 4.02 14.93 38.52
N SER A 154 3.41 14.06 39.33
CA SER A 154 1.97 13.78 39.24
C SER A 154 1.17 14.98 39.73
N ILE A 155 0.33 15.53 38.86
CA ILE A 155 -0.64 16.60 39.18
C ILE A 155 -2.00 16.01 39.58
N ALA A 156 -2.07 14.70 39.81
CA ALA A 156 -3.32 14.02 40.12
C ALA A 156 -3.81 14.43 41.53
N LEU A 157 -5.03 14.93 41.59
CA LEU A 157 -5.75 15.16 42.85
C LEU A 157 -5.85 13.84 43.62
N VAL A 158 -5.40 13.84 44.87
CA VAL A 158 -5.60 12.70 45.78
C VAL A 158 -7.10 12.47 45.93
N ARG A 159 -7.59 11.38 45.34
CA ARG A 159 -8.98 10.97 45.49
C ARG A 159 -9.14 10.52 46.94
N LYS A 160 -9.90 11.28 47.73
CA LYS A 160 -10.24 10.90 49.11
C LYS A 160 -10.92 9.55 49.11
N LYS A 161 -10.53 8.72 50.06
CA LYS A 161 -11.16 7.42 50.27
C LYS A 161 -12.54 7.65 50.90
N PRO A 162 -13.54 6.82 50.61
CA PRO A 162 -14.92 7.05 51.06
C PRO A 162 -15.09 7.04 52.59
N TRP A 163 -14.12 6.53 53.35
CA TRP A 163 -14.12 6.57 54.82
C TRP A 163 -13.56 7.88 55.42
N GLU A 164 -13.06 8.82 54.60
CA GLU A 164 -12.54 10.12 55.05
C GLU A 164 -13.59 11.24 54.96
N SER A 165 -14.82 10.94 54.56
CA SER A 165 -15.90 11.91 54.36
C SER A 165 -16.87 12.02 55.54
N ASP A 166 -16.66 11.26 56.62
CA ASP A 166 -17.53 11.26 57.81
C ASP A 166 -16.69 11.49 59.08
N SER A 167 -16.51 12.77 59.44
CA SER A 167 -16.10 13.23 60.78
C SER A 167 -16.55 14.67 60.96
#